data_AF-A0A9D4H699-F1
#
_entry.id   AF-A0A9D4H699-F1
#
_cell.length_a   1.000
_cell.length_b   1.000
_cell.length_c   1.000
_cell.angle_alpha   90.00
_cell.angle_beta   90.00
_cell.angle_gamma   90.00
#
_symmetry.space_group_name_H-M   'P 1'
#
loop_
_entity.id
_entity.type
_entity.pdbx_description
1 polymer ?
#
loop_
_entity_poly.entity_id
_entity_poly.type
_entity_poly.pdbx_seq_one_letter_code
_entity_poly.pdbx_strand_id
1 'polypeptide(L)'
;MNGDQHTLETVAYLMNEGIPSLVVKGSKGVADIIANAIENTSEPNTPTRRDIHSVDINNEIIRGMLHSSNIPYDAFTSFQQTCQKRPNMLSVVNLLDITDRHRLVGTILDVCWK
;
A
#
# COMPACT_ATOMS: atom_id res chain seq x y z
N MET A 1 4.05 -11.95 -2.31
CA MET A 1 5.53 -11.93 -2.34
C MET A 1 5.96 -11.41 -0.98
N ASN A 2 6.87 -12.10 -0.27
CA ASN A 2 7.33 -11.65 1.05
C ASN A 2 8.35 -10.52 0.85
N GLY A 3 7.88 -9.27 0.89
CA GLY A 3 8.76 -8.12 0.94
C GLY A 3 9.28 -7.88 2.37
N ASP A 4 10.35 -7.09 2.47
CA ASP A 4 10.97 -6.57 3.69
C ASP A 4 11.06 -5.04 3.63
N GLN A 5 11.81 -4.42 4.54
CA GLN A 5 12.08 -2.97 4.50
C GLN A 5 12.64 -2.52 3.15
N HIS A 6 13.54 -3.30 2.54
CA HIS A 6 14.18 -2.93 1.28
C HIS A 6 13.17 -2.90 0.12
N THR A 7 12.13 -3.74 0.20
CA THR A 7 11.02 -3.71 -0.75
C THR A 7 10.26 -2.38 -0.70
N LEU A 8 9.98 -1.85 0.50
CA LEU A 8 9.34 -0.54 0.66
C LEU A 8 10.21 0.59 0.09
N GLU A 9 11.51 0.58 0.42
CA GLU A 9 12.47 1.57 -0.06
C GLU A 9 12.60 1.54 -1.59
N THR A 10 12.65 0.34 -2.17
CA THR A 10 12.72 0.15 -3.63
C THR A 10 11.46 0.70 -4.30
N VAL A 11 10.27 0.41 -3.79
CA VAL A 11 9.02 0.95 -4.35
C VAL A 11 9.00 2.47 -4.23
N ALA A 12 9.37 3.04 -3.07
CA ALA A 12 9.44 4.49 -2.91
C ALA A 12 10.46 5.14 -3.87
N TYR A 13 11.61 4.51 -4.08
CA TYR A 13 12.61 4.96 -5.04
C TYR A 13 12.05 4.95 -6.47
N LEU A 14 11.46 3.85 -6.92
CA LEU A 14 10.86 3.73 -8.25
C LEU A 14 9.73 4.75 -8.47
N MET A 15 8.88 4.95 -7.47
CA MET A 15 7.85 5.99 -7.50
C MET A 15 8.48 7.39 -7.66
N ASN A 16 9.63 7.65 -7.03
CA ASN A 16 10.38 8.89 -7.16
C ASN A 16 11.05 9.08 -8.54
N GLU A 17 11.43 7.99 -9.20
CA GLU A 17 11.93 7.98 -10.57
C GLU A 17 10.83 8.06 -11.64
N GLY A 18 9.55 8.12 -11.23
CA GLY A 18 8.44 8.19 -12.17
C GLY A 18 8.01 6.83 -12.73
N ILE A 19 8.36 5.74 -12.04
CA ILE A 19 7.94 4.38 -12.39
C ILE A 19 6.72 3.99 -11.54
N PRO A 20 5.55 3.76 -12.15
CA PRO A 20 4.34 3.42 -11.41
C PRO A 20 4.45 2.00 -10.84
N SER A 21 3.91 1.83 -9.63
CA SER A 21 4.00 0.59 -8.86
C SER A 21 2.61 -0.01 -8.63
N LEU A 22 2.52 -1.33 -8.73
CA LEU A 22 1.31 -2.10 -8.49
C LEU A 22 1.50 -3.00 -7.27
N VAL A 23 0.63 -2.85 -6.28
CA VAL A 23 0.58 -3.68 -5.07
C VAL A 23 -0.58 -4.65 -5.18
N VAL A 24 -0.30 -5.94 -5.01
CA VAL A 24 -1.32 -6.99 -5.06
C VAL A 24 -1.70 -7.38 -3.63
N LYS A 25 -2.86 -6.90 -3.17
CA LYS A 25 -3.47 -7.23 -1.88
C LYS A 25 -3.91 -8.69 -1.84
N GLY A 26 -3.78 -9.35 -0.70
CA GLY A 26 -3.98 -10.79 -0.52
C GLY A 26 -2.73 -11.61 -0.81
N SER A 27 -1.61 -10.97 -1.19
CA SER A 27 -0.35 -11.67 -1.46
C SER A 27 0.54 -11.86 -0.23
N LYS A 28 0.06 -11.42 0.96
CA LYS A 28 0.68 -11.51 2.28
C LYS A 28 1.95 -10.66 2.43
N GLY A 29 2.35 -10.44 3.68
CA GLY A 29 3.55 -9.66 4.03
C GLY A 29 3.40 -8.18 3.69
N VAL A 30 4.47 -7.57 3.18
CA VAL A 30 4.56 -6.13 2.89
C VAL A 30 3.48 -5.61 1.96
N ALA A 31 3.06 -6.39 0.96
CA ALA A 31 2.02 -5.95 0.03
C ALA A 31 0.69 -5.67 0.74
N ASP A 32 0.33 -6.49 1.73
CA ASP A 32 -0.91 -6.28 2.50
C ASP A 32 -0.78 -5.13 3.50
N ILE A 33 0.42 -4.90 4.03
CA ILE A 33 0.72 -3.73 4.87
C ILE A 33 0.50 -2.45 4.05
N ILE A 34 1.11 -2.38 2.86
CA ILE A 34 0.99 -1.23 1.96
C ILE A 34 -0.47 -1.04 1.51
N ALA A 35 -1.15 -2.11 1.10
CA ALA A 35 -2.53 -2.05 0.66
C ALA A 35 -3.46 -1.51 1.76
N ASN A 36 -3.37 -2.07 2.97
CA ASN A 36 -4.18 -1.62 4.11
C ASN A 36 -3.86 -0.16 4.49
N ALA A 37 -2.61 0.27 4.34
CA ALA A 37 -2.23 1.65 4.64
C ALA A 37 -2.89 2.66 3.69
N ILE A 38 -2.91 2.36 2.39
CA ILE A 38 -3.37 3.28 1.35
C ILE A 38 -4.89 3.36 1.29
N GLU A 39 -5.57 2.21 1.43
CA GLU A 39 -7.04 2.17 1.49
C GLU A 39 -7.57 3.01 2.67
N ASN A 40 -6.90 2.96 3.82
CA ASN A 40 -7.28 3.73 5.01
C ASN A 40 -6.94 5.22 4.94
N THR A 41 -6.04 5.65 4.04
CA THR A 41 -5.78 7.08 3.79
C THR A 41 -6.74 7.72 2.79
N SER A 42 -7.58 6.93 2.13
CA SER A 42 -8.41 7.35 1.00
C SER A 42 -9.85 7.71 1.38
N GLU A 43 -10.23 7.70 2.67
CA GLU A 43 -11.54 8.22 3.12
C GLU A 43 -11.43 9.68 3.57
N PRO A 44 -11.97 10.64 2.80
CA PRO A 44 -12.05 12.03 3.22
C PRO A 44 -13.40 12.27 3.90
N ASN A 45 -13.59 11.98 5.18
CA ASN A 45 -14.80 12.44 5.87
C ASN A 45 -14.56 12.68 7.36
N THR A 46 -15.03 13.84 7.82
CA THR A 46 -15.12 14.31 9.21
C THR A 46 -15.15 13.17 10.24
N PRO A 47 -14.15 13.05 11.12
CA PRO A 47 -14.05 11.89 11.99
C PRO A 47 -15.23 11.88 12.97
N THR A 48 -16.14 10.93 12.80
CA THR A 48 -17.08 10.57 13.86
C THR A 48 -16.32 9.83 14.96
N ARG A 49 -16.87 9.79 16.18
CA ARG A 49 -16.23 9.14 17.33
C ARG A 49 -15.94 7.64 17.11
N ARG A 50 -16.63 6.99 16.15
CA ARG A 50 -16.33 5.61 15.71
C ARG A 50 -15.13 5.55 14.77
N ASP A 51 -14.96 6.56 13.91
CA ASP A 51 -13.87 6.64 12.95
C ASP A 51 -12.53 6.78 13.67
N ILE A 52 -12.47 7.55 14.78
CA ILE A 52 -11.28 7.67 15.62
C ILE A 52 -10.85 6.30 16.17
N HIS A 53 -11.81 5.51 16.69
CA HIS A 53 -11.51 4.18 17.24
C HIS A 53 -11.07 3.19 16.15
N SER A 54 -11.63 3.31 14.94
CA SER A 54 -11.23 2.49 13.80
C SER A 54 -9.82 2.87 13.27
N VAL A 55 -9.46 4.15 13.31
CA VAL A 55 -8.12 4.62 12.95
C VAL A 55 -7.08 4.12 13.96
N ASP A 56 -7.40 4.15 15.26
CA ASP A 56 -6.52 3.61 16.30
C ASP A 56 -6.29 2.11 16.14
N ILE A 57 -7.36 1.33 15.91
CA ILE A 57 -7.27 -0.11 15.66
C ILE A 57 -6.46 -0.40 14.39
N ASN A 58 -6.69 0.34 13.30
CA ASN A 58 -5.95 0.17 12.05
C ASN A 58 -4.47 0.50 12.21
N ASN A 59 -4.13 1.54 12.96
CA ASN A 59 -2.75 1.89 13.28
C ASN A 59 -2.08 0.80 14.12
N GLU A 60 -2.78 0.20 15.09
CA GLU A 60 -2.27 -0.95 15.85
C GLU A 60 -2.07 -2.19 14.98
N ILE A 61 -3.00 -2.49 14.07
CA ILE A 61 -2.87 -3.58 13.10
C ILE A 61 -1.64 -3.36 12.21
N ILE A 62 -1.49 -2.16 11.63
CA ILE A 62 -0.33 -1.82 10.79
C ILE A 62 0.96 -1.96 11.60
N ARG A 63 1.02 -1.44 12.83
CA ARG A 63 2.20 -1.59 13.71
C ARG A 63 2.52 -3.05 14.00
N GLY A 64 1.52 -3.87 14.28
CA GLY A 64 1.70 -5.31 14.48
C GLY A 64 2.23 -6.03 13.23
N MET A 65 1.72 -5.67 12.05
CA MET A 65 2.19 -6.23 10.79
C MET A 65 3.62 -5.77 10.45
N LEU A 66 3.97 -4.50 10.73
CA LEU A 66 5.32 -3.97 10.57
C LEU A 66 6.31 -4.69 11.49
N HIS A 67 5.94 -4.89 12.76
CA HIS A 67 6.78 -5.59 13.73
C HIS A 67 7.02 -7.05 13.32
N SER A 68 5.97 -7.77 12.94
CA SER A 68 6.09 -9.16 12.46
C SER A 68 6.88 -9.30 11.16
N SER A 69 6.95 -8.23 10.35
CA SER A 69 7.72 -8.17 9.12
C SER A 69 9.13 -7.58 9.30
N ASN A 70 9.55 -7.27 10.54
CA ASN A 70 10.81 -6.59 10.87
C ASN A 70 11.03 -5.26 10.11
N ILE A 71 9.95 -4.50 9.89
CA ILE A 71 10.00 -3.22 9.18
C ILE A 71 10.00 -2.09 10.21
N PRO A 72 11.02 -1.22 10.24
CA PRO A 72 11.01 -0.04 11.08
C PRO A 72 9.84 0.87 10.73
N TYR A 73 9.14 1.38 11.75
CA TYR A 73 8.01 2.30 11.57
C TYR A 73 8.39 3.56 10.79
N ASP A 74 9.63 4.05 10.94
CA ASP A 74 10.15 5.23 10.24
C ASP A 74 10.32 5.01 8.73
N ALA A 75 10.74 3.80 8.33
CA ALA A 75 10.86 3.42 6.92
C ALA A 75 9.48 3.40 6.26
N PHE A 76 8.49 2.83 6.96
CA PHE A 76 7.10 2.83 6.52
C PHE A 76 6.48 4.23 6.46
N THR A 77 6.76 5.09 7.45
CA THR A 77 6.29 6.48 7.46
C THR A 77 6.86 7.26 6.28
N SER A 78 8.15 7.06 5.97
CA SER A 78 8.80 7.66 4.80
C SER A 78 8.17 7.19 3.49
N PHE A 79 7.86 5.90 3.39
CA PHE A 79 7.12 5.34 2.27
C PHE A 79 5.71 5.96 2.11
N GLN A 80 4.95 6.10 3.20
CA GLN A 80 3.63 6.74 3.17
C GLN A 80 3.71 8.19 2.68
N GLN A 81 4.71 8.96 3.11
CA GLN A 81 4.91 10.33 2.63
C GLN A 81 5.17 10.38 1.12
N THR A 82 5.94 9.43 0.57
CA THR A 82 6.15 9.30 -0.89
C THR A 82 4.83 9.03 -1.60
N CYS A 83 3.99 8.14 -1.06
CA CYS A 83 2.67 7.84 -1.61
C CYS A 83 1.76 9.07 -1.63
N GLN A 84 1.76 9.86 -0.54
CA GLN A 84 0.98 11.10 -0.46
C GLN A 84 1.45 12.18 -1.44
N LYS A 85 2.77 12.28 -1.67
CA LYS A 85 3.34 13.21 -2.65
C LYS A 85 3.06 12.81 -4.09
N ARG A 86 2.88 11.52 -4.35
CA ARG A 86 2.71 10.93 -5.68
C ARG A 86 1.55 9.93 -5.71
N PRO A 87 0.30 10.39 -5.48
CA PRO A 87 -0.86 9.49 -5.30
C PRO A 87 -1.18 8.65 -6.54
N ASN A 88 -0.80 9.11 -7.73
CA ASN A 88 -1.05 8.38 -9.00
C ASN A 88 0.02 7.33 -9.32
N MET A 89 1.11 7.28 -8.55
CA MET A 89 2.25 6.40 -8.81
C MET A 89 2.12 5.02 -8.15
N LEU A 90 1.07 4.80 -7.35
CA LEU A 90 0.85 3.55 -6.65
C LEU A 90 -0.61 3.14 -6.81
N SER A 91 -0.83 1.91 -7.25
CA SER A 91 -2.17 1.33 -7.34
C SER A 91 -2.22 0.01 -6.58
N VAL A 92 -3.35 -0.24 -5.93
CA VAL A 92 -3.62 -1.47 -5.19
C VAL A 92 -4.66 -2.27 -5.97
N VAL A 93 -4.41 -3.56 -6.17
CA VAL A 93 -5.40 -4.49 -6.73
C VAL A 93 -5.58 -5.68 -5.80
N ASN A 94 -6.80 -6.19 -5.68
CA ASN A 94 -7.07 -7.37 -4.88
C ASN A 94 -6.74 -8.65 -5.68
N LEU A 95 -6.02 -9.58 -5.08
CA LEU A 95 -5.70 -10.88 -5.68
C LEU A 95 -6.97 -11.63 -6.09
N LEU A 96 -8.06 -11.46 -5.35
CA LEU A 96 -9.36 -12.08 -5.67
C LEU A 96 -9.97 -11.53 -6.97
N ASP A 97 -9.63 -10.30 -7.36
CA ASP A 97 -10.12 -9.67 -8.60
C ASP A 97 -9.32 -10.13 -9.83
N ILE A 98 -8.10 -10.64 -9.60
CA ILE A 98 -7.23 -11.25 -10.62
C ILE A 98 -7.68 -12.71 -10.84
N THR A 99 -8.79 -12.88 -11.53
CA THR A 99 -9.37 -14.20 -11.82
C THR A 99 -8.70 -14.90 -13.00
N ASP A 100 -7.98 -14.17 -13.85
CA ASP A 100 -7.21 -14.69 -14.98
C ASP A 100 -6.04 -13.77 -15.37
N ARG A 101 -5.16 -14.26 -16.25
CA ARG A 101 -3.97 -13.51 -16.72
C ARG A 101 -4.34 -12.27 -17.54
N HIS A 102 -5.47 -12.27 -18.25
CA HIS A 102 -5.88 -11.12 -19.06
C HIS A 102 -6.27 -9.93 -18.19
N ARG A 103 -6.92 -10.18 -17.06
CA ARG A 103 -7.22 -9.17 -16.05
C ARG A 103 -5.98 -8.58 -15.41
N LEU A 104 -4.98 -9.40 -15.07
CA LEU A 104 -3.71 -8.90 -14.55
C LEU A 104 -3.01 -7.96 -15.54
N VAL A 105 -2.95 -8.35 -16.82
CA VAL A 105 -2.34 -7.51 -17.87
C VAL A 105 -3.13 -6.21 -18.02
N GLY A 106 -4.46 -6.26 -18.07
CA GLY A 106 -5.30 -5.06 -18.11
C GLY A 106 -5.02 -4.10 -16.95
N THR A 107 -4.96 -4.61 -15.72
CA THR A 107 -4.62 -3.81 -14.54
C THR A 107 -3.24 -3.18 -14.64
N ILE A 108 -2.22 -3.90 -15.11
CA ILE A 108 -0.87 -3.33 -15.29
C ILE A 108 -0.90 -2.17 -16.31
N LEU A 109 -1.61 -2.35 -17.42
CA LEU A 109 -1.75 -1.33 -18.45
C LEU A 109 -2.47 -0.08 -17.91
N ASP A 110 -3.55 -0.26 -17.14
CA ASP A 110 -4.28 0.85 -16.52
C ASP A 110 -3.43 1.64 -15.52
N VAL A 111 -2.44 1.01 -14.88
CA VAL A 111 -1.54 1.68 -13.93
C VAL A 111 -0.43 2.44 -14.64
N CYS A 112 0.07 1.92 -15.77
CA CYS A 112 1.13 2.55 -16.53
C CYS A 112 0.70 3.77 -17.36
N TRP A 113 -0.60 3.94 -17.63
CA TRP A 113 -1.15 5.01 -18.49
C TRP A 113 -2.10 6.00 -17.77
N LYS A 114 -1.98 6.12 -16.45
CA LYS A 114 -2.62 7.22 -15.68
C LYS A 114 -1.78 8.49 -15.71
#